data_AF-A0A367XY86-F1
#
_entry.id   AF-A0A367XY86-F1
#
_cell.length_a   1.000
_cell.length_b   1.000
_cell.length_c   1.000
_cell.angle_alpha   90.00
_cell.angle_beta   90.00
_cell.angle_gamma   90.00
#
_symmetry.space_group_name_H-M   'P 1'
#
loop_
_entity.id
_entity.type
_entity.pdbx_description
1 polymer ?
#
loop_
_entity_poly.entity_id
_entity_poly.type
_entity_poly.pdbx_seq_one_letter_code
_entity_poly.pdbx_strand_id
1 'polypeptide(L)'
;MTRTPSLARQIIVAAVILIAVVAVAAGGSLATMGNVDGWYADAEKVPWNPPNALFGPVWSVLYLMIALSGFLLWRWAAKDGRRWDPALTVYVVQLALNAAWTPIFFAGYPVIGEAAWWIALIVMLALIVSVVWYMGLCATRIKTSGWLLAPYLVWIIYASTLNAGVAALN
;
A
#
# COMPACT_ATOMS: atom_id res chain seq x y z
N MET A 1 -17.52 -29.63 -3.53
CA MET A 1 -18.66 -28.86 -3.02
C MET A 1 -18.17 -27.47 -2.61
N THR A 2 -18.46 -26.45 -3.41
CA THR A 2 -18.08 -25.05 -3.16
C THR A 2 -19.00 -24.45 -2.10
N ARG A 3 -18.64 -24.58 -0.82
CA ARG A 3 -19.40 -23.95 0.27
C ARG A 3 -18.85 -22.56 0.52
N THR A 4 -19.70 -21.55 0.34
CA THR A 4 -19.39 -20.20 0.79
C THR A 4 -19.08 -20.21 2.29
N PRO A 5 -18.02 -19.51 2.75
CA PRO A 5 -17.74 -19.40 4.19
C PRO A 5 -18.96 -18.86 4.95
N SER A 6 -19.13 -19.26 6.21
CA SER A 6 -20.20 -18.70 7.06
C SER A 6 -20.08 -17.17 7.16
N LEU A 7 -21.21 -16.49 7.35
CA LEU A 7 -21.24 -15.03 7.49
C LEU A 7 -20.32 -14.55 8.62
N ALA A 8 -20.34 -15.22 9.77
CA ALA A 8 -19.46 -14.91 10.89
C ALA A 8 -17.98 -14.96 10.49
N ARG A 9 -17.55 -15.98 9.74
CA ARG A 9 -16.17 -16.10 9.26
C ARG A 9 -15.81 -14.99 8.28
N GLN A 10 -16.74 -14.59 7.41
CA GLN A 10 -16.53 -13.47 6.49
C GLN A 10 -16.35 -12.15 7.24
N ILE A 11 -17.19 -11.88 8.25
CA ILE A 11 -17.11 -10.68 9.09
C ILE A 11 -15.77 -10.63 9.83
N ILE A 12 -15.36 -11.73 10.47
CA ILE A 12 -14.09 -11.79 11.20
C ILE A 12 -12.91 -11.47 10.28
N VAL A 13 -12.84 -12.10 9.10
CA VAL A 13 -11.71 -11.88 8.19
C VAL A 13 -11.73 -10.48 7.58
N ALA A 14 -12.91 -9.95 7.24
CA ALA A 14 -13.04 -8.56 6.80
C ALA A 14 -12.55 -7.58 7.86
N ALA A 15 -12.93 -7.79 9.14
CA ALA A 15 -12.48 -6.97 10.26
C ALA A 15 -10.96 -7.05 10.46
N VAL A 16 -10.38 -8.25 10.42
CA VAL A 16 -8.92 -8.43 10.54
C VAL A 16 -8.17 -7.70 9.42
N ILE A 17 -8.62 -7.82 8.17
CA ILE A 17 -8.01 -7.12 7.03
C ILE A 17 -8.14 -5.62 7.21
N LEU A 18 -9.32 -5.13 7.59
CA LEU A 18 -9.56 -3.70 7.79
C LEU A 18 -8.67 -3.14 8.91
N ILE A 19 -8.57 -3.84 10.04
CA ILE A 19 -7.69 -3.46 11.16
C ILE A 19 -6.23 -3.40 10.69
N ALA A 20 -5.77 -4.40 9.93
CA ALA A 20 -4.41 -4.39 9.41
C ALA A 20 -4.14 -3.18 8.51
N VAL A 21 -5.06 -2.87 7.60
CA VAL A 21 -4.94 -1.71 6.70
C VAL A 21 -5.02 -0.38 7.47
N VAL A 22 -5.90 -0.27 8.46
CA VAL A 22 -5.99 0.91 9.33
C VAL A 22 -4.71 1.08 10.16
N ALA A 23 -4.12 -0.01 10.66
CA ALA A 23 -2.85 0.05 11.38
C ALA A 23 -1.71 0.57 10.49
N VAL A 24 -1.68 0.17 9.21
CA VAL A 24 -0.74 0.72 8.22
C VAL A 24 -0.96 2.22 8.01
N ALA A 25 -2.20 2.65 7.81
CA ALA A 25 -2.55 4.06 7.64
C ALA A 25 -2.18 4.91 8.88
N ALA A 26 -2.46 4.40 10.07
CA ALA A 26 -2.12 5.05 11.33
C ALA A 26 -0.60 5.14 11.53
N GLY A 27 0.14 4.06 11.22
CA GLY A 27 1.61 4.07 11.26
C GLY A 27 2.21 5.10 10.31
N GLY A 28 1.67 5.23 9.09
CA GLY A 28 2.07 6.29 8.16
C GLY A 28 1.76 7.70 8.67
N SER A 29 0.62 7.89 9.33
CA SER A 29 0.24 9.17 9.93
C SER A 29 1.17 9.56 11.09
N LEU A 30 1.59 8.59 11.92
CA LEU A 30 2.56 8.81 12.98
C LEU A 30 3.95 9.14 12.43
N ALA A 31 4.38 8.44 11.38
CA ALA A 31 5.68 8.68 10.74
C ALA A 31 5.77 10.05 10.03
N THR A 32 4.64 10.61 9.60
CA THR A 32 4.57 11.92 8.94
C THR A 32 4.44 13.08 9.93
N MET A 33 3.95 12.82 11.14
CA MET A 33 3.78 13.83 12.19
C MET A 33 5.11 14.50 12.52
N GLY A 34 5.15 15.83 12.43
CA GLY A 34 6.35 16.63 12.66
C GLY A 34 7.39 16.62 11.52
N ASN A 35 7.29 15.70 10.56
CA ASN A 35 8.17 15.67 9.39
C ASN A 35 7.59 16.47 8.22
N VAL A 36 6.27 16.38 7.99
CA VAL A 36 5.58 17.04 6.87
C VAL A 36 5.66 18.57 6.95
N ASP A 37 5.40 19.11 8.14
CA ASP A 37 5.51 20.56 8.43
C ASP A 37 6.93 20.94 8.92
N GLY A 38 7.83 19.96 9.03
CA GLY A 38 9.23 20.15 9.38
C GLY A 38 10.09 20.15 8.13
N TRP A 39 11.10 19.27 8.10
CA TRP A 39 12.07 19.21 6.99
C TRP A 39 11.43 19.07 5.61
N TYR A 40 10.30 18.37 5.51
CA TYR A 40 9.66 18.12 4.22
C TYR A 40 9.05 19.41 3.64
N ALA A 41 8.69 20.40 4.46
CA ALA A 41 8.23 21.69 3.97
C ALA A 41 9.33 22.42 3.19
N ASP A 42 10.56 22.37 3.71
CA ASP A 42 11.74 23.07 3.16
C ASP A 42 12.42 22.32 2.00
N ALA A 43 12.22 21.01 1.88
CA ALA A 43 12.83 20.21 0.81
C ALA A 43 12.42 20.69 -0.59
N GLU A 44 13.37 20.70 -1.52
CA GLU A 44 13.08 20.94 -2.94
C GLU A 44 12.22 19.81 -3.51
N LYS A 45 11.16 20.19 -4.24
CA LYS A 45 10.17 19.25 -4.79
C LYS A 45 10.00 19.49 -6.28
N VAL A 46 9.66 18.43 -6.99
CA VAL A 46 9.32 18.51 -8.42
C VAL A 46 8.07 19.38 -8.65
N PRO A 47 7.96 20.08 -9.80
CA PRO A 47 6.86 21.00 -10.08
C PRO A 47 5.45 20.36 -10.10
N TRP A 48 5.37 19.04 -10.28
CA TRP A 48 4.11 18.28 -10.27
C TRP A 48 3.78 17.68 -8.90
N ASN A 49 4.46 18.07 -7.82
CA ASN A 49 4.10 17.68 -6.46
C ASN A 49 2.76 18.33 -6.05
N PRO A 50 1.76 17.56 -5.60
CA PRO A 50 0.45 18.12 -5.27
C PRO A 50 0.45 18.72 -3.85
N PRO A 51 -0.59 19.47 -3.48
CA PRO A 51 -0.75 19.94 -2.10
C PRO A 51 -0.79 18.76 -1.11
N ASN A 52 -0.14 18.90 0.06
CA ASN A 52 -0.06 17.86 1.11
C ASN A 52 -1.44 17.33 1.53
N ALA A 53 -2.46 18.19 1.53
CA ALA A 53 -3.83 17.83 1.88
C ALA A 53 -4.47 16.80 0.92
N LEU A 54 -3.96 16.63 -0.30
CA LEU A 54 -4.50 15.65 -1.27
C LEU A 54 -4.15 14.21 -0.90
N PHE A 55 -3.02 13.98 -0.23
CA PHE A 55 -2.53 12.64 0.06
C PHE A 55 -3.47 11.86 1.00
N GLY A 56 -4.00 12.51 2.04
CA GLY A 56 -4.88 11.86 3.02
C GLY A 56 -6.15 11.26 2.40
N PRO A 57 -6.97 12.04 1.67
CA PRO A 57 -8.16 11.54 1.00
C PRO A 57 -7.86 10.44 -0.03
N VAL A 58 -6.82 10.61 -0.84
CA VAL A 58 -6.44 9.61 -1.85
C VAL A 58 -6.06 8.29 -1.18
N TRP A 59 -5.14 8.31 -0.22
CA TRP A 59 -4.75 7.10 0.51
C TRP A 59 -5.91 6.45 1.26
N SER A 60 -6.84 7.23 1.82
CA SER A 60 -8.04 6.69 2.49
C SER A 60 -8.87 5.82 1.53
N VAL A 61 -9.11 6.31 0.30
CA VAL A 61 -9.82 5.54 -0.73
C VAL A 61 -9.02 4.32 -1.14
N LEU A 62 -7.71 4.47 -1.39
CA LEU A 62 -6.84 3.37 -1.81
C LEU A 62 -6.77 2.26 -0.75
N TYR A 63 -6.69 2.60 0.53
CA TYR A 63 -6.70 1.64 1.63
C TYR A 63 -7.99 0.82 1.67
N LEU A 64 -9.15 1.44 1.44
CA LEU A 64 -10.40 0.71 1.33
C LEU A 64 -10.39 -0.28 0.14
N MET A 65 -9.85 0.15 -1.01
CA MET A 65 -9.73 -0.70 -2.20
C MET A 65 -8.76 -1.88 -1.96
N ILE A 66 -7.64 -1.64 -1.28
CA ILE A 66 -6.67 -2.66 -0.87
C ILE A 66 -7.35 -3.69 0.05
N ALA A 67 -8.05 -3.22 1.08
CA ALA A 67 -8.77 -4.08 2.02
C ALA A 67 -9.82 -4.95 1.30
N LEU A 68 -10.62 -4.33 0.43
CA LEU A 68 -11.65 -5.02 -0.36
C LEU A 68 -11.03 -6.05 -1.30
N SER A 69 -9.93 -5.72 -1.97
CA SER A 69 -9.19 -6.65 -2.83
C SER A 69 -8.74 -7.89 -2.05
N GLY A 70 -8.02 -7.70 -0.94
CA GLY A 70 -7.58 -8.82 -0.10
C GLY A 70 -8.73 -9.71 0.36
N PHE A 71 -9.84 -9.09 0.77
CA PHE A 71 -11.04 -9.81 1.20
C PHE A 71 -11.69 -10.62 0.07
N LEU A 72 -11.82 -10.06 -1.13
CA LEU A 72 -12.39 -10.76 -2.28
C LEU A 72 -11.55 -11.98 -2.68
N LEU A 73 -10.22 -11.85 -2.70
CA LEU A 73 -9.32 -12.97 -2.98
C LEU A 73 -9.43 -14.07 -1.90
N TRP A 74 -9.44 -13.70 -0.62
CA TRP A 74 -9.62 -14.66 0.46
C TRP A 74 -10.95 -15.40 0.33
N ARG A 75 -12.04 -14.67 0.07
CA ARG A 75 -13.38 -15.25 -0.07
C ARG A 75 -13.46 -16.20 -1.27
N TRP A 76 -12.81 -15.87 -2.38
CA TRP A 76 -12.68 -16.76 -3.53
C TRP A 76 -11.94 -18.05 -3.16
N ALA A 77 -10.76 -17.95 -2.56
CA ALA A 77 -9.96 -19.12 -2.17
C ALA A 77 -10.70 -20.02 -1.18
N ALA A 78 -11.42 -19.42 -0.23
CA ALA A 78 -12.19 -20.15 0.78
C ALA A 78 -13.39 -20.89 0.18
N LYS A 79 -14.02 -20.39 -0.90
CA LYS A 79 -15.09 -21.11 -1.62
C LYS A 79 -14.56 -22.39 -2.29
N ASP A 80 -13.32 -22.37 -2.75
CA ASP A 80 -12.62 -23.51 -3.35
C ASP A 80 -12.06 -24.49 -2.30
N GLY A 81 -12.37 -24.29 -1.02
CA GLY A 81 -11.89 -25.13 0.08
C GLY A 81 -10.41 -24.92 0.42
N ARG A 82 -9.76 -23.93 -0.19
CA ARG A 82 -8.36 -23.60 0.11
C ARG A 82 -8.27 -22.92 1.47
N ARG A 83 -7.34 -23.39 2.30
CA ARG A 83 -7.00 -22.71 3.57
C ARG A 83 -6.23 -21.42 3.32
N TRP A 84 -5.35 -21.43 2.31
CA TRP A 84 -4.51 -20.30 1.91
C TRP A 84 -4.22 -20.37 0.41
N ASP A 85 -4.15 -19.22 -0.26
CA ASP A 85 -3.72 -19.10 -1.66
C ASP A 85 -2.41 -18.29 -1.72
N PRO A 86 -1.40 -18.69 -2.51
CA PRO A 86 -0.15 -17.94 -2.62
C PRO A 86 -0.32 -16.46 -2.98
N ALA A 87 -1.40 -16.08 -3.68
CA ALA A 87 -1.70 -14.68 -3.97
C ALA A 87 -2.00 -13.86 -2.70
N LEU A 88 -2.49 -14.48 -1.62
CA LEU A 88 -2.64 -13.81 -0.32
C LEU A 88 -1.28 -13.52 0.33
N THR A 89 -0.26 -14.34 0.08
CA THR A 89 1.11 -14.02 0.53
C THR A 89 1.62 -12.77 -0.17
N VAL A 90 1.44 -12.66 -1.49
CA VAL A 90 1.83 -11.46 -2.25
C VAL A 90 1.04 -10.23 -1.79
N TYR A 91 -0.24 -10.39 -1.46
CA TYR A 91 -1.05 -9.32 -0.84
C TYR A 91 -0.47 -8.83 0.49
N VAL A 92 -0.02 -9.74 1.37
CA VAL A 92 0.60 -9.36 2.64
C VAL A 92 1.95 -8.67 2.40
N VAL A 93 2.75 -9.16 1.44
CA VAL A 93 4.04 -8.55 1.08
C VAL A 93 3.85 -7.12 0.57
N GLN A 94 2.91 -6.86 -0.35
CA GLN A 94 2.66 -5.49 -0.82
C GLN A 94 2.16 -4.60 0.32
N LEU A 95 1.37 -5.12 1.27
CA LEU A 95 0.89 -4.34 2.40
C LEU A 95 2.02 -3.99 3.37
N ALA A 96 2.95 -4.92 3.60
CA ALA A 96 4.13 -4.69 4.44
C ALA A 96 5.09 -3.68 3.80
N LEU A 97 5.32 -3.76 2.48
CA LEU A 97 6.11 -2.78 1.74
C LEU A 97 5.46 -1.39 1.76
N ASN A 98 4.14 -1.32 1.62
CA ASN A 98 3.38 -0.08 1.79
C ASN A 98 3.58 0.53 3.19
N ALA A 99 3.50 -0.30 4.23
CA ALA A 99 3.69 0.12 5.61
C ALA A 99 5.12 0.59 5.92
N ALA A 100 6.12 -0.02 5.27
CA ALA A 100 7.53 0.32 5.47
C ALA A 100 7.92 1.64 4.80
N TRP A 101 7.28 2.01 3.69
CA TRP A 101 7.70 3.17 2.89
C TRP A 101 7.66 4.49 3.68
N THR A 102 6.52 4.80 4.34
CA THR A 102 6.34 6.10 5.01
C THR A 102 7.32 6.31 6.17
N PRO A 103 7.54 5.34 7.09
CA PRO A 103 8.58 5.45 8.11
C PRO A 103 9.98 5.62 7.54
N ILE A 104 10.35 4.87 6.49
CA ILE A 104 11.68 4.99 5.88
C ILE A 104 11.86 6.39 5.28
N PHE A 105 10.87 6.89 4.53
CA PHE A 105 10.98 8.18 3.87
C PHE A 105 10.96 9.36 4.86
N PHE A 106 9.98 9.40 5.76
CA PHE A 106 9.76 10.56 6.64
C PHE A 106 10.55 10.51 7.93
N ALA A 107 10.42 9.43 8.69
CA ALA A 107 11.09 9.28 9.98
C ALA A 107 12.55 8.82 9.84
N GLY A 108 12.90 8.19 8.72
CA GLY A 108 14.28 7.78 8.44
C GLY A 108 15.19 8.95 8.07
N TYR A 109 14.68 9.98 7.39
CA TYR A 109 15.50 11.11 6.96
C TYR A 109 16.27 11.80 8.11
N PRO A 110 15.64 12.14 9.25
CA PRO A 110 16.37 12.72 10.39
C PRO A 110 17.46 11.80 10.99
N VAL A 111 17.43 10.49 10.70
CA VAL A 111 18.33 9.48 11.29
C VAL A 111 19.48 9.13 10.34
N ILE A 112 19.19 8.94 9.04
CA ILE A 112 20.16 8.46 8.04
C ILE A 112 20.33 9.40 6.85
N GLY A 113 19.73 10.59 6.88
CA GLY A 113 19.83 11.62 5.84
C GLY A 113 19.20 11.19 4.51
N GLU A 114 19.74 11.71 3.41
CA GLU A 114 19.27 11.50 2.04
C GLU A 114 19.24 10.03 1.61
N ALA A 115 20.06 9.17 2.24
CA ALA A 115 20.02 7.73 2.02
C ALA A 115 18.64 7.13 2.30
N ALA A 116 17.87 7.73 3.22
CA ALA A 116 16.48 7.36 3.49
C ALA A 116 15.61 7.41 2.23
N TRP A 117 15.77 8.43 1.39
CA TRP A 117 14.93 8.63 0.21
C TRP A 117 15.25 7.62 -0.88
N TRP A 118 16.54 7.31 -1.09
CA TRP A 118 16.96 6.25 -2.02
C TRP A 118 16.49 4.85 -1.57
N ILE A 119 16.58 4.55 -0.27
CA ILE A 119 16.05 3.29 0.28
C ILE A 119 14.52 3.25 0.12
N ALA A 120 13.83 4.35 0.42
CA ALA A 120 12.39 4.46 0.21
C ALA A 120 12.01 4.28 -1.27
N LEU A 121 12.82 4.77 -2.22
CA LEU A 121 12.61 4.53 -3.65
C LEU A 121 12.70 3.05 -3.99
N ILE A 122 13.71 2.35 -3.48
CA ILE A 122 13.87 0.89 -3.68
C ILE A 122 12.65 0.15 -3.13
N VAL A 123 12.18 0.52 -1.93
CA VAL A 123 10.96 -0.06 -1.33
C VAL A 123 9.72 0.24 -2.18
N MET A 124 9.60 1.45 -2.74
CA MET A 124 8.50 1.81 -3.65
C MET A 124 8.52 0.99 -4.94
N LEU A 125 9.70 0.75 -5.53
CA LEU A 125 9.85 -0.08 -6.72
C LEU A 125 9.50 -1.55 -6.42
N ALA A 126 9.96 -2.07 -5.27
CA ALA A 126 9.57 -3.41 -4.82
C ALA A 126 8.06 -3.51 -4.58
N LEU A 127 7.44 -2.45 -4.05
CA LEU A 127 6.00 -2.36 -3.87
C LEU A 127 5.26 -2.42 -5.20
N ILE A 128 5.68 -1.63 -6.19
CA ILE A 128 5.11 -1.65 -7.55
C ILE A 128 5.16 -3.06 -8.15
N VAL A 129 6.34 -3.71 -8.09
CA VAL A 129 6.51 -5.08 -8.59
C VAL A 129 5.58 -6.05 -7.86
N SER A 130 5.46 -5.94 -6.53
CA SER A 130 4.59 -6.78 -5.73
C SER A 130 3.11 -6.60 -6.10
N VAL A 131 2.66 -5.36 -6.32
CA VAL A 131 1.29 -5.05 -6.75
C VAL A 131 1.00 -5.60 -8.15
N VAL A 132 1.91 -5.40 -9.11
CA VAL A 132 1.77 -5.95 -10.47
C VAL A 132 1.71 -7.47 -10.43
N TRP A 133 2.57 -8.12 -9.63
CA TRP A 133 2.55 -9.57 -9.46
C TRP A 133 1.22 -10.04 -8.86
N TYR A 134 0.74 -9.38 -7.80
CA TYR A 134 -0.55 -9.68 -7.21
C TYR A 134 -1.70 -9.56 -8.22
N MET A 135 -1.73 -8.48 -9.01
CA MET A 135 -2.73 -8.29 -10.05
C MET A 135 -2.69 -9.40 -11.11
N GLY A 136 -1.49 -9.80 -11.54
CA GLY A 136 -1.28 -10.92 -12.46
C GLY A 136 -1.79 -12.26 -11.91
N LEU A 137 -1.55 -12.54 -10.62
CA LEU A 137 -2.11 -13.72 -9.95
C LEU A 137 -3.64 -13.67 -9.89
N CYS A 138 -4.22 -12.50 -9.63
CA CYS A 138 -5.67 -12.34 -9.57
C CYS A 138 -6.36 -12.53 -10.93
N ALA A 139 -5.65 -12.34 -12.05
CA ALA A 139 -6.20 -12.46 -13.39
C ALA A 139 -6.80 -13.85 -13.69
N THR A 140 -6.24 -14.92 -13.11
CA THR A 140 -6.71 -16.31 -13.24
C THR A 140 -7.57 -16.78 -12.07
N ARG A 141 -7.73 -15.96 -11.02
CA ARG A 141 -8.46 -16.29 -9.79
C ARG A 141 -9.77 -15.53 -9.71
N ILE A 142 -9.66 -14.22 -9.45
CA ILE A 142 -10.76 -13.28 -9.32
C ILE A 142 -10.32 -11.91 -9.87
N LYS A 143 -10.64 -11.67 -11.15
CA LYS A 143 -10.19 -10.47 -11.89
C LYS A 143 -10.54 -9.16 -11.18
N THR A 144 -11.73 -9.09 -10.57
CA THR A 144 -12.20 -7.92 -9.83
C THR A 144 -11.24 -7.54 -8.69
N SER A 145 -10.65 -8.53 -8.00
CA SER A 145 -9.67 -8.28 -6.96
C SER A 145 -8.44 -7.55 -7.50
N GLY A 146 -7.88 -8.03 -8.62
CA GLY A 146 -6.73 -7.38 -9.25
C GLY A 146 -7.06 -5.97 -9.76
N TRP A 147 -8.20 -5.80 -10.44
CA TRP A 147 -8.59 -4.51 -11.01
C TRP A 147 -8.91 -3.44 -9.97
N LEU A 148 -9.35 -3.81 -8.77
CA LEU A 148 -9.48 -2.86 -7.65
C LEU A 148 -8.14 -2.18 -7.29
N LEU A 149 -7.00 -2.80 -7.60
CA LEU A 149 -5.69 -2.19 -7.35
C LEU A 149 -5.17 -1.34 -8.52
N ALA A 150 -5.90 -1.21 -9.64
CA ALA A 150 -5.42 -0.39 -10.75
C ALA A 150 -5.25 1.10 -10.37
N PRO A 151 -6.20 1.77 -9.67
CA PRO A 151 -5.97 3.14 -9.18
C PRO A 151 -4.81 3.23 -8.19
N TYR A 152 -4.64 2.20 -7.36
CA TYR A 152 -3.52 2.11 -6.43
C TYR A 152 -2.18 2.05 -7.17
N LEU A 153 -2.06 1.19 -8.18
CA LEU A 153 -0.87 1.05 -9.02
C LEU A 153 -0.50 2.38 -9.69
N VAL A 154 -1.47 3.07 -10.28
CA VAL A 154 -1.26 4.40 -10.89
C VAL A 154 -0.73 5.38 -9.85
N TRP A 155 -1.32 5.40 -8.65
CA TRP A 155 -0.90 6.29 -7.58
C TRP A 155 0.53 6.03 -7.10
N ILE A 156 0.94 4.77 -6.89
CA ILE A 156 2.30 4.46 -6.42
C ILE A 156 3.36 4.68 -7.51
N ILE A 157 3.00 4.53 -8.79
CA ILE A 157 3.87 4.94 -9.90
C ILE A 157 4.05 6.46 -9.91
N TYR A 158 2.98 7.21 -9.71
CA TYR A 158 3.09 8.66 -9.58
C TYR A 158 3.93 9.07 -8.34
N ALA A 159 3.66 8.46 -7.19
CA ALA A 159 4.38 8.73 -5.94
C ALA A 159 5.87 8.36 -6.02
N SER A 160 6.25 7.36 -6.82
CA SER A 160 7.67 7.05 -7.06
C SER A 160 8.40 8.19 -7.78
N THR A 161 7.73 8.92 -8.68
CA THR A 161 8.32 10.11 -9.31
C THR A 161 8.55 11.24 -8.31
N LEU A 162 7.66 11.40 -7.33
CA LEU A 162 7.82 12.40 -6.27
C LEU A 162 8.98 12.04 -5.34
N ASN A 163 9.05 10.76 -4.95
CA ASN A 163 10.14 10.24 -4.13
C ASN A 163 11.50 10.42 -4.81
N ALA A 164 11.61 10.00 -6.08
CA ALA A 164 12.83 10.19 -6.88
C ALA A 164 13.18 11.68 -7.05
N GLY A 165 12.17 12.54 -7.21
CA GLY A 165 12.35 13.98 -7.27
C GLY A 165 13.00 14.54 -6.01
N VAL A 166 12.47 14.20 -4.83
CA VAL A 166 13.06 14.62 -3.55
C VAL A 166 14.50 14.10 -3.41
N ALA A 167 14.73 12.82 -3.76
CA ALA A 167 16.05 12.18 -3.66
C ALA A 167 17.11 12.74 -4.62
N ALA A 168 16.70 13.38 -5.73
CA ALA A 168 17.60 13.89 -6.76
C ALA A 168 17.84 15.40 -6.68
N LEU A 169 16.94 16.15 -6.04
CA LEU A 169 17.00 17.61 -5.92
C LEU A 169 17.65 18.10 -4.62
N ASN A 170 17.80 17.22 -3.64
CA ASN A 170 18.36 17.52 -2.32
C ASN A 170 19.48 16.52 -2.04
#